data_AF-A0A828U403-F1
#
_entry.id   AF-A0A828U403-F1
#
_cell.length_a   1.000
_cell.length_b   1.000
_cell.length_c   1.000
_cell.angle_alpha   90.00
_cell.angle_beta   90.00
_cell.angle_gamma   90.00
#
_symmetry.space_group_name_H-M   'P 1'
#
loop_
_entity.id
_entity.type
_entity.pdbx_description
1 polymer ?
#
loop_
_entity_poly.entity_id
_entity_poly.type
_entity_poly.pdbx_seq_one_letter_code
_entity_poly.pdbx_strand_id
1 'polypeptide(L)'
;MKRTPVLIDVNGVPLRESLSYNGGGAGFGGQMAEWLPPAQSADAALLPALRLGNARADDLVRNNGIAANAVALHKDHIVGHMFLISYRPNWRWLGMRETAAKSFVDEVEAAWSEYAEGMSGEIDVEGKRTFTEFIREGVGVHAFNGE
;
A
#
# COMPACT_ATOMS: atom_id res chain seq x y z
N MET A 1 -39.30 38.07 23.23
CA MET A 1 -38.49 36.92 22.77
C MET A 1 -38.32 37.01 21.26
N LYS A 2 -37.09 37.26 20.75
CA LYS A 2 -36.81 37.17 19.30
C LYS A 2 -36.77 35.70 18.90
N ARG A 3 -37.60 35.30 17.93
CA ARG A 3 -37.53 33.96 17.34
C ARG A 3 -36.28 33.87 16.47
N THR A 4 -35.41 32.90 16.76
CA THR A 4 -34.23 32.61 15.94
C THR A 4 -34.69 32.07 14.59
N PRO A 5 -34.19 32.58 13.45
CA PRO A 5 -34.55 32.06 12.14
C PRO A 5 -34.09 30.59 12.02
N VAL A 6 -35.00 29.72 11.60
CA VAL A 6 -34.72 28.30 11.31
C VAL A 6 -34.50 28.16 9.81
N LEU A 7 -33.34 27.63 9.42
CA LEU A 7 -33.07 27.30 8.03
C LEU A 7 -33.89 26.06 7.64
N ILE A 8 -34.59 26.14 6.52
CA ILE A 8 -35.44 25.07 5.98
C ILE A 8 -34.84 24.55 4.68
N ASP A 9 -35.01 23.25 4.41
CA ASP A 9 -34.63 22.64 3.15
C ASP A 9 -35.66 22.92 2.03
N VAL A 10 -35.39 22.40 0.83
CA VAL A 10 -36.26 22.55 -0.35
C VAL A 10 -37.66 21.93 -0.16
N ASN A 11 -37.84 21.04 0.82
CA ASN A 11 -39.10 20.38 1.14
C ASN A 11 -39.80 21.00 2.37
N GLY A 12 -39.27 22.13 2.89
CA GLY A 12 -39.85 22.84 4.03
C GLY A 12 -39.56 22.20 5.39
N VAL A 13 -38.61 21.27 5.47
CA VAL A 13 -38.21 20.61 6.72
C VAL A 13 -37.04 21.38 7.36
N PRO A 14 -37.04 21.61 8.69
CA PRO A 14 -35.91 22.23 9.38
C PRO A 14 -34.59 21.48 9.14
N LEU A 15 -33.57 22.20 8.67
CA LEU A 15 -32.22 21.66 8.50
C LEU A 15 -31.67 21.21 9.86
N ARG A 16 -31.33 19.93 9.98
CA ARG A 16 -30.76 19.37 11.21
C ARG A 16 -29.33 19.87 11.42
N GLU A 17 -29.02 20.26 12.65
CA GLU A 17 -27.73 20.81 13.07
C GLU A 17 -26.59 19.75 13.12
N SER A 18 -26.91 18.45 13.05
CA SER A 18 -25.92 17.38 13.20
C SER A 18 -25.47 16.78 11.85
N LEU A 19 -24.21 17.02 11.50
CA LEU A 19 -23.46 16.22 10.53
C LEU A 19 -23.05 14.87 11.17
N SER A 20 -24.00 13.96 11.34
CA SER A 20 -23.64 12.55 11.51
C SER A 20 -23.37 11.94 10.13
N TYR A 21 -22.23 11.29 9.96
CA TYR A 21 -21.91 10.57 8.73
C TYR A 21 -22.97 9.49 8.48
N ASN A 22 -23.79 9.67 7.45
CA ASN A 22 -24.80 8.70 7.01
C ASN A 22 -24.30 8.05 5.71
N GLY A 23 -23.56 6.95 5.82
CA GLY A 23 -23.00 6.23 4.67
C GLY A 23 -24.03 5.50 3.79
N GLY A 24 -25.30 5.41 4.21
CA GLY A 24 -26.36 4.69 3.49
C GLY A 24 -27.73 5.37 3.47
N GLY A 25 -27.79 6.68 3.76
CA GLY A 25 -29.03 7.46 3.62
C GLY A 25 -29.23 7.98 2.19
N ALA A 26 -30.35 8.65 1.92
CA ALA A 26 -30.64 9.25 0.61
C ALA A 26 -29.69 10.38 0.16
N GLY A 27 -28.56 10.60 0.85
CA GLY A 27 -27.64 11.70 0.59
C GLY A 27 -28.23 13.07 0.96
N PHE A 28 -27.41 14.12 0.80
CA PHE A 28 -27.88 15.50 0.95
C PHE A 28 -28.86 15.84 -0.18
N GLY A 29 -30.10 16.17 0.15
CA GLY A 29 -31.13 16.51 -0.84
C GLY A 29 -31.69 15.33 -1.66
N GLY A 30 -31.50 14.08 -1.23
CA GLY A 30 -32.12 12.91 -1.89
C GLY A 30 -31.30 12.29 -3.04
N GLN A 31 -30.07 12.76 -3.28
CA GLN A 31 -29.22 12.34 -4.41
C GLN A 31 -28.86 10.84 -4.41
N MET A 32 -28.84 10.19 -3.25
CA MET A 32 -28.59 8.74 -3.13
C MET A 32 -29.87 7.91 -2.96
N ALA A 33 -31.06 8.52 -3.05
CA ALA A 33 -32.34 7.81 -2.87
C ALA A 33 -32.54 6.69 -3.90
N GLU A 34 -32.05 6.90 -5.12
CA GLU A 34 -32.16 5.95 -6.24
C GLU A 34 -30.80 5.34 -6.63
N TRP A 35 -29.78 5.55 -5.80
CA TRP A 35 -28.45 5.05 -6.11
C TRP A 35 -28.38 3.54 -5.87
N LEU A 36 -28.35 2.79 -6.97
CA LEU A 36 -28.14 1.34 -7.00
C LEU A 36 -26.71 1.08 -7.47
N PRO A 37 -25.76 0.74 -6.57
CA PRO A 37 -24.40 0.48 -6.98
C PRO A 37 -24.34 -0.76 -7.89
N PRO A 38 -23.65 -0.70 -9.04
CA PRO A 38 -23.48 -1.87 -9.90
C PRO A 38 -22.67 -2.94 -9.18
N ALA A 39 -23.09 -4.21 -9.31
CA ALA A 39 -22.29 -5.33 -8.84
C ALA A 39 -21.05 -5.48 -9.73
N GLN A 40 -19.89 -5.14 -9.18
CA GLN A 40 -18.61 -5.15 -9.90
C GLN A 40 -17.49 -5.64 -8.97
N SER A 41 -16.38 -6.13 -9.55
CA SER A 41 -15.18 -6.46 -8.78
C SER A 41 -14.54 -5.20 -8.18
N ALA A 42 -13.71 -5.37 -7.16
CA ALA A 42 -13.00 -4.25 -6.54
C ALA A 42 -12.14 -3.47 -7.56
N ASP A 43 -11.46 -4.18 -8.46
CA ASP A 43 -10.66 -3.58 -9.53
C ASP A 43 -11.55 -2.77 -10.50
N ALA A 44 -12.65 -3.36 -11.00
CA ALA A 44 -13.56 -2.66 -11.89
C ALA A 44 -14.17 -1.38 -11.28
N ALA A 45 -14.36 -1.36 -9.96
CA ALA A 45 -14.80 -0.16 -9.24
C ALA A 45 -13.72 0.94 -9.18
N LEU A 46 -12.44 0.57 -9.13
CA LEU A 46 -11.31 1.50 -9.00
C LEU A 46 -10.86 2.09 -10.35
N LEU A 47 -10.89 1.29 -11.42
CA LEU A 47 -10.40 1.66 -12.75
C LEU A 47 -10.83 3.05 -13.25
N PRO A 48 -12.10 3.50 -13.08
CA PRO A 48 -12.53 4.81 -13.58
C PRO A 48 -11.79 6.00 -12.93
N ALA A 49 -11.40 5.85 -11.66
CA ALA A 49 -10.74 6.90 -10.90
C ALA A 49 -9.23 6.70 -10.76
N LEU A 50 -8.72 5.51 -11.04
CA LEU A 50 -7.33 5.11 -10.79
C LEU A 50 -6.31 6.09 -11.37
N ARG A 51 -6.45 6.46 -12.65
CA ARG A 51 -5.52 7.39 -13.31
C ARG A 51 -5.46 8.75 -12.63
N LEU A 52 -6.63 9.30 -12.26
CA LEU A 52 -6.71 10.58 -11.57
C LEU A 52 -6.19 10.47 -10.13
N GLY A 53 -6.45 9.34 -9.46
CA GLY A 53 -5.91 9.02 -8.14
C GLY A 53 -4.39 9.01 -8.14
N ASN A 54 -3.77 8.26 -9.06
CA ASN A 54 -2.32 8.16 -9.16
C ASN A 54 -1.67 9.51 -9.52
N ALA A 55 -2.29 10.29 -10.41
CA ALA A 55 -1.80 11.64 -10.71
C ALA A 55 -1.83 12.58 -9.49
N ARG A 56 -2.85 12.47 -8.63
CA ARG A 56 -2.92 13.24 -7.38
C ARG A 56 -1.92 12.74 -6.34
N ALA A 57 -1.70 11.43 -6.26
CA ALA A 57 -0.67 10.84 -5.39
C ALA A 57 0.73 11.30 -5.83
N ASP A 58 0.99 11.35 -7.14
CA ASP A 58 2.23 11.88 -7.72
C ASP A 58 2.49 13.33 -7.33
N ASP A 59 1.49 14.18 -7.53
CA ASP A 59 1.58 15.58 -7.16
C ASP A 59 1.82 15.76 -5.65
N LEU A 60 1.10 15.00 -4.82
CA LEU A 60 1.22 15.06 -3.36
C LEU A 60 2.62 14.64 -2.89
N VAL A 61 3.15 13.52 -3.38
CA VAL A 61 4.45 13.00 -2.94
C VAL A 61 5.59 13.90 -3.42
N ARG A 62 5.48 14.49 -4.61
CA ARG A 62 6.50 15.43 -5.12
C ARG A 62 6.52 16.77 -4.40
N ASN A 63 5.35 17.28 -4.01
CA ASN A 63 5.22 18.65 -3.50
C ASN A 63 5.03 18.75 -1.97
N ASN A 64 4.82 17.63 -1.26
CA ASN A 64 4.64 17.63 0.19
C ASN A 64 5.67 16.74 0.90
N GLY A 65 6.57 17.37 1.67
CA GLY A 65 7.61 16.67 2.42
C GLY A 65 7.09 15.66 3.45
N ILE A 66 5.88 15.85 4.00
CA ILE A 66 5.27 14.88 4.92
C ILE A 66 4.87 13.61 4.16
N ALA A 67 4.27 13.76 2.98
CA ALA A 67 3.88 12.63 2.14
C ALA A 67 5.11 11.89 1.59
N ALA A 68 6.12 12.63 1.12
CA ALA A 68 7.39 12.05 0.68
C ALA A 68 8.06 11.23 1.80
N ASN A 69 8.10 11.78 3.02
CA ASN A 69 8.67 11.07 4.16
C ASN A 69 7.84 9.84 4.57
N ALA A 70 6.51 9.90 4.46
CA ALA A 70 5.65 8.75 4.73
C ALA A 70 5.96 7.57 3.79
N VAL A 71 6.17 7.83 2.49
CA VAL A 71 6.58 6.80 1.52
C VAL A 71 7.96 6.25 1.83
N ALA A 72 8.92 7.11 2.20
CA ALA A 72 10.26 6.68 2.60
C ALA A 72 10.21 5.76 3.82
N LEU A 73 9.50 6.17 4.87
CA LEU A 73 9.32 5.42 6.10
C LEU A 73 8.60 4.08 5.86
N HIS A 74 7.63 4.04 4.94
CA HIS A 74 6.96 2.80 4.57
C HIS A 74 7.93 1.79 3.93
N LYS A 75 8.78 2.25 3.00
CA LYS A 75 9.84 1.41 2.40
C LYS A 75 10.83 0.92 3.46
N ASP A 76 11.25 1.81 4.37
CA ASP A 76 12.22 1.48 5.41
C ASP A 76 11.66 0.50 6.44
N HIS A 77 10.38 0.60 6.78
CA HIS A 77 9.74 -0.33 7.72
C HIS A 77 9.56 -1.74 7.15
N ILE A 78 9.32 -1.87 5.85
CA ILE A 78 9.12 -3.18 5.21
C ILE A 78 10.46 -3.82 4.86
N VAL A 79 11.35 -3.07 4.22
CA VAL A 79 12.58 -3.63 3.67
C VAL A 79 13.75 -3.51 4.64
N GLY A 80 13.81 -2.43 5.40
CA GLY A 80 14.93 -2.14 6.28
C GLY A 80 16.22 -1.86 5.51
N HIS A 81 17.35 -2.14 6.16
CA HIS A 81 18.68 -1.91 5.58
C HIS A 81 19.03 -2.89 4.45
N MET A 82 18.57 -4.14 4.54
CA MET A 82 18.93 -5.24 3.64
C MET A 82 17.82 -6.29 3.69
N PHE A 83 17.39 -6.77 2.53
CA PHE A 83 16.30 -7.73 2.41
C PHE A 83 16.83 -9.18 2.47
N LEU A 84 16.91 -9.69 3.69
CA LEU A 84 17.41 -11.03 3.97
C LEU A 84 16.33 -12.11 3.76
N ILE A 85 16.77 -13.26 3.25
CA ILE A 85 15.94 -14.47 3.28
C ILE A 85 15.96 -15.09 4.69
N SER A 86 14.88 -15.78 5.05
CA SER A 86 14.85 -16.68 6.20
C SER A 86 14.60 -18.09 5.71
N TYR A 87 15.68 -18.85 5.53
CA TYR A 87 15.59 -20.18 4.93
C TYR A 87 15.29 -21.23 6.00
N ARG A 88 14.10 -21.84 5.92
CA ARG A 88 13.64 -22.88 6.87
C ARG A 88 13.34 -24.20 6.17
N PRO A 89 14.35 -24.91 5.67
CA PRO A 89 14.15 -26.19 5.00
C PRO A 89 13.67 -27.27 5.97
N ASN A 90 12.86 -28.19 5.46
CA ASN A 90 12.57 -29.44 6.16
C ASN A 90 13.77 -30.38 6.03
N TRP A 91 14.72 -30.28 6.98
CA TRP A 91 15.96 -31.05 6.98
C TRP A 91 15.74 -32.57 7.00
N ARG A 92 14.65 -33.06 7.60
CA ARG A 92 14.30 -34.49 7.61
C ARG A 92 13.96 -34.99 6.22
N TRP A 93 13.17 -34.20 5.49
CA TRP A 93 12.81 -34.50 4.10
C TRP A 93 14.03 -34.48 3.18
N LEU A 94 14.97 -33.58 3.42
CA LEU A 94 16.24 -33.50 2.70
C LEU A 94 17.23 -34.64 3.06
N GLY A 95 16.87 -35.54 3.98
CA GLY A 95 17.74 -36.63 4.43
C GLY A 95 18.98 -36.14 5.21
N MET A 96 18.92 -34.91 5.74
CA MET A 96 20.03 -34.32 6.48
C MET A 96 20.03 -34.78 7.93
N ARG A 97 21.20 -34.71 8.57
CA ARG A 97 21.29 -34.80 10.03
C ARG A 97 20.93 -33.45 10.64
N GLU A 98 20.22 -33.46 11.75
CA GLU A 98 19.83 -32.24 12.48
C GLU A 98 21.05 -31.35 12.81
N THR A 99 22.17 -31.95 13.19
CA THR A 99 23.40 -31.23 13.53
C THR A 99 24.01 -30.48 12.34
N ALA A 100 23.75 -30.93 11.10
CA ALA A 100 24.22 -30.29 9.87
C ALA A 100 23.21 -29.30 9.29
N ALA A 101 21.95 -29.31 9.78
CA ALA A 101 20.90 -28.47 9.23
C ALA A 101 21.19 -26.98 9.44
N LYS A 102 21.70 -26.60 10.61
CA LYS A 102 22.03 -25.20 10.91
C LYS A 102 23.15 -24.67 10.03
N SER A 103 24.29 -25.37 9.96
CA SER A 103 25.42 -24.93 9.14
C SER A 103 25.05 -24.82 7.65
N PHE A 104 24.22 -25.72 7.15
CA PHE A 104 23.71 -25.64 5.79
C PHE A 104 22.84 -24.41 5.54
N VAL A 105 21.95 -24.06 6.49
CA VAL A 105 21.16 -22.82 6.38
C VAL A 105 22.08 -21.61 6.38
N ASP A 106 23.07 -21.55 7.27
CA ASP A 106 24.04 -20.45 7.34
C ASP A 106 24.81 -20.30 6.00
N GLU A 107 25.23 -21.43 5.40
CA GLU A 107 25.90 -21.44 4.08
C GLU A 107 24.99 -20.93 2.95
N VAL A 108 23.71 -21.35 2.94
CA VAL A 108 22.74 -20.92 1.93
C VAL A 108 22.41 -19.43 2.07
N GLU A 109 22.20 -18.95 3.30
CA GLU A 109 21.90 -17.54 3.56
C GLU A 109 23.10 -16.64 3.24
N ALA A 110 24.33 -17.10 3.49
CA ALA A 110 25.55 -16.40 3.10
C ALA A 110 25.72 -16.35 1.58
N ALA A 111 25.56 -17.48 0.89
CA ALA A 111 25.65 -17.54 -0.57
C ALA A 111 24.57 -16.68 -1.25
N TRP A 112 23.36 -16.67 -0.70
CA TRP A 112 22.29 -15.79 -1.16
C TRP A 112 22.67 -14.32 -1.00
N SER A 113 23.18 -13.93 0.17
CA SER A 113 23.55 -12.53 0.44
C SER A 113 24.63 -12.03 -0.52
N GLU A 114 25.65 -12.86 -0.81
CA GLU A 114 26.70 -12.53 -1.79
C GLU A 114 26.13 -12.31 -3.19
N TYR A 115 25.20 -13.16 -3.64
CA TYR A 115 24.58 -13.04 -4.95
C TYR A 115 23.59 -11.86 -5.03
N ALA A 116 22.79 -11.66 -3.99
CA ALA A 116 21.70 -10.69 -3.95
C ALA A 116 22.19 -9.26 -3.72
N GLU A 117 23.28 -9.09 -2.95
CA GLU A 117 23.80 -7.80 -2.52
C GLU A 117 25.25 -7.55 -2.96
N GLY A 118 25.72 -8.32 -3.95
CA GLY A 118 27.06 -8.16 -4.50
C GLY A 118 27.27 -6.79 -5.15
N MET A 119 28.50 -6.29 -5.08
CA MET A 119 28.84 -4.93 -5.52
C MET A 119 28.69 -4.71 -7.03
N SER A 120 28.66 -5.79 -7.81
CA SER A 120 28.50 -5.70 -9.27
C SER A 120 27.06 -5.92 -9.73
N GLY A 121 26.12 -6.05 -8.80
CA GLY A 121 24.70 -6.24 -9.10
C GLY A 121 24.44 -7.54 -9.84
N GLU A 122 25.06 -8.65 -9.41
CA GLU A 122 25.06 -9.96 -10.08
C GLU A 122 23.65 -10.51 -10.35
N ILE A 123 22.67 -10.10 -9.54
CA ILE A 123 21.27 -10.46 -9.70
C ILE A 123 20.57 -9.66 -10.81
N ASP A 124 21.08 -8.46 -11.12
CA ASP A 124 20.60 -7.59 -12.17
C ASP A 124 21.38 -7.85 -13.47
N VAL A 125 20.67 -8.10 -14.57
CA VAL A 125 21.30 -8.31 -15.87
C VAL A 125 22.08 -7.07 -16.35
N GLU A 126 21.68 -5.87 -15.91
CA GLU A 126 22.43 -4.64 -16.19
C GLU A 126 23.63 -4.42 -15.26
N GLY A 127 23.73 -5.18 -14.16
CA GLY A 127 24.79 -5.07 -13.17
C GLY A 127 24.78 -3.74 -12.39
N LYS A 128 23.59 -3.18 -12.13
CA LYS A 128 23.46 -1.87 -11.49
C LYS A 128 22.78 -1.90 -10.14
N ARG A 129 21.88 -2.86 -9.92
CA ARG A 129 21.03 -2.89 -8.73
C ARG A 129 21.19 -4.17 -7.92
N THR A 130 21.03 -4.03 -6.61
CA THR A 130 20.92 -5.18 -5.70
C THR A 130 19.49 -5.67 -5.57
N PHE A 131 19.30 -6.85 -4.99
CA PHE A 131 17.97 -7.38 -4.71
C PHE A 131 17.18 -6.49 -3.74
N THR A 132 17.83 -5.99 -2.70
CA THR A 132 17.22 -5.03 -1.76
C THR A 132 16.70 -3.80 -2.49
N GLU A 133 17.43 -3.29 -3.48
CA GLU A 133 16.99 -2.14 -4.27
C GLU A 133 15.75 -2.46 -5.13
N PHE A 134 15.69 -3.64 -5.75
CA PHE A 134 14.48 -4.09 -6.45
C PHE A 134 13.27 -4.18 -5.53
N ILE A 135 13.43 -4.74 -4.33
CA ILE A 135 12.33 -4.83 -3.37
C ILE A 135 11.92 -3.44 -2.86
N ARG A 136 12.88 -2.54 -2.61
CA ARG A 136 12.59 -1.15 -2.23
C ARG A 136 11.84 -0.39 -3.31
N GLU A 137 12.16 -0.63 -4.58
CA GLU A 137 11.43 -0.07 -5.71
C GLU A 137 10.01 -0.62 -5.77
N GLY A 138 9.83 -1.93 -5.68
CA GLY A 138 8.51 -2.57 -5.68
C GLY A 138 7.61 -2.06 -4.55
N VAL A 139 8.12 -2.00 -3.31
CA VAL A 139 7.38 -1.44 -2.17
C VAL A 139 7.09 0.05 -2.37
N GLY A 140 8.03 0.79 -2.96
CA GLY A 140 7.83 2.20 -3.29
C GLY A 140 6.72 2.44 -4.29
N VAL A 141 6.66 1.64 -5.36
CA VAL A 141 5.60 1.68 -6.38
C VAL A 141 4.25 1.33 -5.76
N HIS A 142 4.20 0.27 -4.94
CA HIS A 142 2.97 -0.15 -4.26
C HIS A 142 2.44 0.93 -3.30
N ALA A 143 3.31 1.51 -2.48
CA ALA A 143 2.92 2.57 -1.54
C ALA A 143 2.38 3.83 -2.26
N PHE A 144 2.80 4.04 -3.51
CA PHE A 144 2.51 5.22 -4.29
C PHE A 144 1.28 5.05 -5.20
N ASN A 145 1.15 3.90 -5.87
CA ASN A 145 0.09 3.61 -6.85
C ASN A 145 -1.02 2.71 -6.31
N GLY A 146 -0.81 2.05 -5.17
CA GLY A 146 -1.73 1.04 -4.63
C GLY A 146 -1.62 -0.34 -5.29
N GLU A 147 -0.67 -0.53 -6.23
CA GLU A 147 -0.35 -1.80 -6.88
C GLU A 147 1.15 -2.07 -6.86
#